data_AF-A0A6C0HH89-F1
#
_entry.id   AF-A0A6C0HH89-F1
#
_cell.length_a   1.000
_cell.length_b   1.000
_cell.length_c   1.000
_cell.angle_alpha   90.00
_cell.angle_beta   90.00
_cell.angle_gamma   90.00
#
_symmetry.space_group_name_H-M   'P 1'
#
loop_
_entity.id
_entity.type
_entity.pdbx_description
1 polymer ?
#
loop_
_entity_poly.entity_id
_entity_poly.type
_entity_poly.pdbx_seq_one_letter_code
_entity_poly.pdbx_strand_id
1 'polypeptide(L)'
;MSISLENTPRKYLIDSKTLLNYQNRALFCISILSTITCIHYDYTKSPTMIIACLNIISVYCCIDIFLIKEISSKLHHLFGIFLVIYMYKTNVSPSDFPLIGYIFCKTEVSSIFLVLKYWLDRKTVIYKINLAAFYLSFLKMRVIDFYSIVSPDSAIYIVDKKYSNNTYMSYMLIGSMYGFYALYIYWFIQINMVLYKTINAKR
;
A
#
# COMPACT_ATOMS: atom_id res chain seq x y z
N MET A 1 1.45 55.98 8.64
CA MET A 1 2.30 54.95 9.30
C MET A 1 2.16 53.68 8.48
N SER A 2 3.00 53.53 7.45
CA SER A 2 2.98 52.39 6.53
C SER A 2 3.69 51.21 7.19
N ILE A 3 2.92 50.22 7.63
CA ILE A 3 3.49 48.94 8.06
C ILE A 3 3.94 48.23 6.78
N SER A 4 5.24 48.27 6.52
CA SER A 4 5.89 47.43 5.53
C SER A 4 5.68 45.97 5.91
N LEU A 5 4.76 45.28 5.23
CA LEU A 5 4.69 43.82 5.23
C LEU A 5 5.76 43.25 4.29
N GLU A 6 7.01 43.69 4.45
CA GLU A 6 8.18 43.00 3.92
C GLU A 6 8.77 42.18 5.05
N ASN A 7 8.37 40.91 5.09
CA ASN A 7 9.10 39.75 5.63
C ASN A 7 8.09 38.67 6.06
N THR A 8 7.27 38.17 5.13
CA THR A 8 6.83 36.78 5.25
C THR A 8 8.06 35.90 4.99
N PRO A 9 8.52 35.12 5.98
CA PRO A 9 9.65 34.24 5.73
C PRO A 9 9.20 33.19 4.71
N ARG A 10 9.99 32.98 3.64
CA ARG A 10 9.92 31.76 2.82
C ARG A 10 10.30 30.56 3.70
N LYS A 11 9.44 30.19 4.65
CA LYS A 11 9.70 29.15 5.64
C LYS A 11 9.31 27.81 5.04
N TYR A 12 10.33 27.05 4.63
CA TYR A 12 10.31 25.59 4.48
C TYR A 12 9.30 24.99 3.49
N LEU A 13 9.21 25.51 2.27
CA LEU A 13 8.60 24.75 1.18
C LEU A 13 9.60 23.68 0.69
N ILE A 14 9.40 22.42 1.12
CA ILE A 14 10.08 21.27 0.54
C ILE A 14 9.64 21.18 -0.93
N ASP A 15 10.60 21.18 -1.86
CA ASP A 15 10.29 21.06 -3.28
C ASP A 15 9.74 19.66 -3.62
N SER A 16 9.02 19.56 -4.73
CA SER A 16 8.33 18.33 -5.12
C SER A 16 9.26 17.13 -5.36
N LYS A 17 10.49 17.37 -5.81
CA LYS A 17 11.46 16.31 -6.08
C LYS A 17 12.02 15.76 -4.77
N THR A 18 12.33 16.65 -3.83
CA THR A 18 12.76 16.26 -2.48
C THR A 18 11.66 15.50 -1.74
N LEU A 19 10.40 15.97 -1.82
CA LEU A 19 9.26 15.26 -1.23
C LEU A 19 9.09 13.85 -1.81
N LEU A 20 9.12 13.72 -3.15
CA LEU A 20 9.01 12.42 -3.82
C LEU A 20 10.12 11.45 -3.40
N ASN A 21 11.34 11.97 -3.18
CA ASN A 21 12.45 11.14 -2.68
C ASN A 21 12.21 10.64 -1.25
N TYR A 22 11.66 11.47 -0.36
CA TYR A 22 11.30 11.03 0.99
C TYR A 22 10.19 9.96 0.96
N GLN A 23 9.17 10.17 0.13
CA GLN A 23 8.08 9.21 -0.05
C GLN A 23 8.58 7.86 -0.58
N ASN A 24 9.44 7.88 -1.60
CA ASN A 24 10.04 6.66 -2.14
C ASN A 24 10.93 5.92 -1.11
N ARG A 25 11.68 6.65 -0.28
CA ARG A 25 12.47 6.04 0.80
C ARG A 25 11.59 5.41 1.87
N ALA A 26 10.55 6.12 2.30
CA ALA A 26 9.59 5.61 3.28
C ALA A 26 8.87 4.36 2.75
N LEU A 27 8.38 4.41 1.52
CA LEU A 27 7.77 3.27 0.84
C LEU A 27 8.74 2.09 0.77
N PHE A 28 10.01 2.31 0.41
CA PHE A 28 11.01 1.25 0.38
C PHE A 28 11.22 0.61 1.75
N CYS A 29 11.36 1.41 2.82
CA CYS A 29 11.48 0.92 4.19
C CYS A 29 10.26 0.08 4.61
N ILE A 30 9.04 0.57 4.31
CA ILE A 30 7.79 -0.16 4.56
C ILE A 30 7.76 -1.49 3.79
N SER A 31 8.19 -1.47 2.53
CA SER A 31 8.19 -2.67 1.68
C SER A 31 9.17 -3.74 2.18
N ILE A 32 10.36 -3.32 2.64
CA ILE A 32 11.36 -4.22 3.25
C ILE A 32 10.84 -4.76 4.58
N LEU A 33 10.28 -3.92 5.44
CA LEU A 33 9.67 -4.35 6.71
C LEU A 33 8.54 -5.36 6.46
N SER A 34 7.70 -5.11 5.48
CA SER A 34 6.60 -5.99 5.09
C SER A 34 7.13 -7.33 4.57
N THR A 35 8.20 -7.32 3.78
CA THR A 35 8.87 -8.53 3.30
C THR A 35 9.41 -9.37 4.45
N ILE A 36 10.14 -8.75 5.39
CA ILE A 36 10.67 -9.43 6.58
C ILE A 36 9.52 -10.00 7.43
N THR A 37 8.43 -9.25 7.57
CA THR A 37 7.25 -9.65 8.32
C THR A 37 6.56 -10.87 7.71
N CYS A 38 6.37 -10.87 6.38
CA CYS A 38 5.81 -12.02 5.66
C CYS A 38 6.67 -13.26 5.83
N ILE A 39 7.99 -13.14 5.63
CA ILE A 39 8.95 -14.23 5.81
C ILE A 39 8.87 -14.77 7.25
N HIS A 40 8.95 -13.91 8.25
CA HIS A 40 8.88 -14.32 9.65
C HIS A 40 7.58 -15.04 9.97
N TYR A 41 6.44 -14.53 9.50
CA TYR A 41 5.15 -15.19 9.70
C TYR A 41 5.13 -16.56 9.03
N ASP A 42 5.68 -16.70 7.82
CA ASP A 42 5.69 -17.97 7.12
C ASP A 42 6.46 -19.06 7.86
N TYR A 43 7.54 -18.70 8.57
CA TYR A 43 8.33 -19.62 9.40
C TYR A 43 7.75 -19.87 10.80
N THR A 44 7.27 -18.83 11.49
CA THR A 44 6.90 -18.92 12.92
C THR A 44 5.41 -19.08 13.16
N LYS A 45 4.58 -18.72 12.18
CA LYS A 45 3.11 -18.56 12.28
C LYS A 45 2.67 -17.60 13.40
N SER A 46 3.59 -16.78 13.93
CA SER A 46 3.32 -15.84 15.01
C SER A 46 2.74 -14.53 14.48
N PRO A 47 1.58 -14.07 14.99
CA PRO A 47 0.94 -12.84 14.51
C PRO A 47 1.66 -11.56 14.93
N THR A 48 2.58 -11.62 15.91
CA THR A 48 3.17 -10.45 16.57
C THR A 48 3.85 -9.48 15.60
N MET A 49 4.64 -9.99 14.65
CA MET A 49 5.30 -9.13 13.67
C MET A 49 4.33 -8.51 12.65
N ILE A 50 3.26 -9.23 12.29
CA ILE A 50 2.21 -8.68 11.41
C ILE A 50 1.54 -7.49 12.11
N ILE A 51 1.15 -7.65 13.37
CA ILE A 51 0.50 -6.59 14.15
C ILE A 51 1.43 -5.36 14.25
N ALA A 52 2.70 -5.57 14.59
CA ALA A 52 3.68 -4.48 14.66
C ALA A 52 3.87 -3.77 13.30
N CYS A 53 3.97 -4.54 12.21
CA CYS A 53 4.13 -4.00 10.87
C CYS A 53 2.92 -3.15 10.44
N LEU A 54 1.69 -3.64 10.65
CA LEU A 54 0.46 -2.91 10.33
C LEU A 54 0.36 -1.57 11.09
N ASN A 55 0.80 -1.53 12.35
CA ASN A 55 0.85 -0.30 13.12
C ASN A 55 1.80 0.73 12.52
N ILE A 56 3.00 0.28 12.14
CA ILE A 56 4.00 1.14 11.48
C ILE A 56 3.48 1.65 10.13
N ILE A 57 2.89 0.76 9.33
CA ILE A 57 2.26 1.11 8.05
C ILE A 57 1.16 2.16 8.26
N SER A 58 0.32 1.98 9.27
CA SER A 58 -0.80 2.91 9.54
C SER A 58 -0.30 4.30 9.93
N VAL A 59 0.72 4.38 10.77
CA VAL A 59 1.37 5.66 11.12
C VAL A 59 1.94 6.32 9.87
N TYR A 60 2.62 5.55 9.02
CA TYR A 60 3.12 6.04 7.73
C TYR A 60 1.98 6.56 6.84
N CYS A 61 0.90 5.79 6.67
CA CYS A 61 -0.26 6.19 5.87
C CYS A 61 -0.91 7.48 6.39
N CYS A 62 -1.07 7.61 7.72
CA CYS A 62 -1.61 8.81 8.37
C CYS A 62 -0.77 10.06 8.09
N ILE A 63 0.56 9.94 8.07
CA ILE A 63 1.45 11.07 7.77
C ILE A 63 1.37 11.39 6.27
N ASP A 64 1.49 10.37 5.43
CA ASP A 64 1.70 10.57 3.99
C ASP A 64 0.41 10.99 3.26
N ILE A 65 -0.79 10.76 3.81
CA ILE A 65 -2.05 11.20 3.20
C ILE A 65 -2.13 12.72 3.01
N PHE A 66 -1.44 13.50 3.86
CA PHE A 66 -1.36 14.95 3.78
C PHE A 66 -0.29 15.43 2.78
N LEU A 67 0.63 14.55 2.39
CA LEU A 67 1.78 14.86 1.54
C LEU A 67 1.58 14.38 0.09
N ILE A 68 0.85 13.28 -0.09
CA ILE A 68 0.47 12.75 -1.41
C ILE A 68 -0.44 13.73 -2.15
N LYS A 69 -0.22 13.89 -3.46
CA LYS A 69 -1.14 14.63 -4.34
C LYS A 69 -2.12 13.73 -5.09
N GLU A 70 -1.69 12.52 -5.44
CA GLU A 70 -2.50 11.59 -6.25
C GLU A 70 -3.67 10.99 -5.44
N ILE A 71 -4.88 11.13 -5.95
CA ILE A 71 -6.09 10.66 -5.26
C ILE A 71 -6.12 9.14 -5.08
N SER A 72 -5.62 8.38 -6.06
CA SER A 72 -5.61 6.91 -6.00
C SER A 72 -4.76 6.42 -4.83
N SER A 73 -3.59 7.05 -4.62
CA SER A 73 -2.68 6.79 -3.51
C SER A 73 -3.24 7.28 -2.17
N LYS A 74 -3.97 8.40 -2.13
CA LYS A 74 -4.69 8.83 -0.92
C LYS A 74 -5.75 7.82 -0.50
N LEU A 75 -6.53 7.32 -1.44
CA LEU A 75 -7.54 6.29 -1.18
C LEU A 75 -6.90 5.00 -0.68
N HIS A 76 -5.78 4.58 -1.27
CA HIS A 76 -5.00 3.44 -0.81
C HIS A 76 -4.58 3.57 0.66
N HIS A 77 -4.04 4.73 1.06
CA HIS A 77 -3.69 4.99 2.47
C HIS A 77 -4.92 5.07 3.38
N LEU A 78 -6.00 5.71 2.91
CA LEU A 78 -7.25 5.82 3.67
C LEU A 78 -7.84 4.45 3.99
N PHE A 79 -7.88 3.53 3.01
CA PHE A 79 -8.36 2.17 3.24
C PHE A 79 -7.48 1.42 4.24
N GLY A 80 -6.15 1.64 4.22
CA GLY A 80 -5.24 1.04 5.20
C GLY A 80 -5.51 1.52 6.63
N ILE A 81 -5.74 2.83 6.77
CA ILE A 81 -6.12 3.44 8.04
C ILE A 81 -7.46 2.89 8.53
N PHE A 82 -8.47 2.79 7.66
CA PHE A 82 -9.78 2.23 8.01
C PHE A 82 -9.72 0.79 8.48
N LEU A 83 -8.89 -0.05 7.86
CA LEU A 83 -8.71 -1.43 8.33
C LEU A 83 -8.11 -1.50 9.72
N VAL A 84 -7.11 -0.67 10.03
CA VAL A 84 -6.51 -0.67 11.36
C VAL A 84 -7.45 -0.07 12.40
N ILE A 85 -8.21 0.97 12.04
CA ILE A 85 -9.30 1.48 12.89
C ILE A 85 -10.32 0.36 13.18
N TYR A 86 -10.74 -0.39 12.16
CA TYR A 86 -11.64 -1.52 12.33
C TYR A 86 -11.07 -2.55 13.32
N MET A 87 -9.83 -3.00 13.10
CA MET A 87 -9.18 -4.02 13.95
C MET A 87 -9.14 -3.60 15.42
N TYR A 88 -8.79 -2.34 15.71
CA TYR A 88 -8.75 -1.83 17.07
C TYR A 88 -10.12 -1.55 17.66
N LYS A 89 -11.08 -1.05 16.87
CA LYS A 89 -12.42 -0.73 17.37
C LYS A 89 -13.26 -1.97 17.65
N THR A 90 -13.06 -3.06 16.92
CA THR A 90 -13.78 -4.32 17.12
C THR A 90 -13.02 -5.32 18.00
N ASN A 91 -11.82 -4.96 18.48
CA ASN A 91 -10.95 -5.83 19.29
C ASN A 91 -10.70 -7.19 18.64
N VAL A 92 -10.31 -7.19 17.35
CA VAL A 92 -9.96 -8.42 16.62
C VAL A 92 -8.93 -9.20 17.44
N SER A 93 -9.12 -10.51 17.61
CA SER A 93 -8.16 -11.30 18.38
C SER A 93 -6.81 -11.40 17.64
N PRO A 94 -5.67 -11.41 18.34
CA PRO A 94 -4.34 -11.51 17.72
C PRO A 94 -4.18 -12.70 16.75
N SER A 95 -4.87 -13.82 16.99
CA SER A 95 -4.85 -14.98 16.09
C SER A 95 -5.51 -14.74 14.74
N ASP A 96 -6.46 -13.80 14.67
CA ASP A 96 -7.21 -13.51 13.44
C ASP A 96 -6.62 -12.32 12.66
N PHE A 97 -5.70 -11.54 13.26
CA PHE A 97 -4.99 -10.47 12.56
C PHE A 97 -4.33 -10.91 11.25
N PRO A 98 -3.62 -12.06 11.19
CA PRO A 98 -2.99 -12.51 9.95
C PRO A 98 -3.97 -12.78 8.79
N LEU A 99 -5.24 -13.10 9.08
CA LEU A 99 -6.26 -13.37 8.05
C LEU A 99 -6.51 -12.17 7.13
N ILE A 100 -6.22 -10.96 7.63
CA ILE A 100 -6.31 -9.72 6.87
C ILE A 100 -4.90 -9.13 6.70
N GLY A 101 -4.15 -9.01 7.78
CA GLY A 101 -2.87 -8.31 7.82
C GLY A 101 -1.77 -8.91 6.93
N TYR A 102 -1.72 -10.23 6.80
CA TYR A 102 -0.67 -10.88 6.02
C TYR A 102 -0.76 -10.50 4.54
N ILE A 103 -1.97 -10.44 3.97
CA ILE A 103 -2.12 -10.07 2.56
C ILE A 103 -1.72 -8.61 2.31
N PHE A 104 -1.94 -7.71 3.27
CA PHE A 104 -1.51 -6.31 3.17
C PHE A 104 0.01 -6.20 3.14
N CYS A 105 0.70 -6.81 4.09
CA CYS A 105 2.16 -6.85 4.08
C CYS A 105 2.68 -7.47 2.77
N LYS A 106 2.02 -8.52 2.27
CA LYS A 106 2.40 -9.16 1.01
C LYS A 106 2.24 -8.23 -0.19
N THR A 107 1.20 -7.40 -0.24
CA THR A 107 1.02 -6.43 -1.33
C THR A 107 2.15 -5.39 -1.39
N GLU A 108 2.70 -5.00 -0.25
CA GLU A 108 3.80 -4.04 -0.18
C GLU A 108 5.15 -4.58 -0.67
N VAL A 109 5.33 -5.90 -0.75
CA VAL A 109 6.57 -6.48 -1.31
C VAL A 109 6.80 -6.03 -2.76
N SER A 110 5.73 -5.92 -3.57
CA SER A 110 5.84 -5.44 -4.96
C SER A 110 6.30 -3.98 -5.07
N SER A 111 6.13 -3.19 -4.01
CA SER A 111 6.53 -1.77 -3.94
C SER A 111 8.05 -1.59 -3.93
N ILE A 112 8.84 -2.63 -3.55
CA ILE A 112 10.31 -2.63 -3.69
C ILE A 112 10.70 -2.35 -5.13
N PHE A 113 10.14 -3.10 -6.07
CA PHE A 113 10.48 -2.98 -7.50
C PHE A 113 9.95 -1.67 -8.10
N LEU A 114 8.85 -1.15 -7.54
CA LEU A 114 8.33 0.18 -7.90
C LEU A 114 9.33 1.27 -7.53
N VAL A 115 9.89 1.25 -6.31
CA VAL A 115 10.89 2.24 -5.89
C VAL A 115 12.19 2.08 -6.67
N LEU A 116 12.65 0.84 -6.86
CA LEU A 116 13.86 0.57 -7.66
C LEU A 116 13.73 1.07 -9.11
N LYS A 117 12.53 1.07 -9.69
CA LYS A 117 12.28 1.69 -11.01
C LYS A 117 12.60 3.20 -11.02
N TYR A 118 12.47 3.91 -9.90
CA TYR A 118 12.84 5.33 -9.79
C TYR A 118 14.34 5.54 -9.61
N TRP A 119 15.05 4.61 -8.95
CA TRP A 119 16.46 4.76 -8.60
C TRP A 119 17.43 4.14 -9.61
N LEU A 120 17.01 3.12 -10.35
CA LEU A 120 17.85 2.45 -11.34
C LEU A 120 17.96 3.23 -12.67
N ASP A 121 19.14 3.20 -13.29
CA ASP A 121 19.35 3.77 -14.62
C ASP A 121 18.59 2.96 -15.69
N ARG A 122 17.71 3.65 -16.41
CA ARG A 122 16.82 3.13 -17.45
C ARG A 122 17.53 2.41 -18.59
N LYS A 123 18.81 2.71 -18.83
CA LYS A 123 19.61 2.10 -19.91
C LYS A 123 20.11 0.70 -19.58
N THR A 124 20.08 0.32 -18.30
CA THR A 124 20.69 -0.93 -17.83
C THR A 124 19.80 -2.15 -18.03
N VAL A 125 20.41 -3.34 -18.15
CA VAL A 125 19.69 -4.62 -18.14
C VAL A 125 18.96 -4.83 -16.80
N ILE A 126 19.58 -4.39 -15.70
CA ILE A 126 19.02 -4.46 -14.34
C ILE A 126 17.67 -3.74 -14.28
N TYR A 127 17.55 -2.56 -14.90
CA TYR A 127 16.28 -1.84 -14.96
C TYR A 127 15.17 -2.65 -15.66
N LYS A 128 15.50 -3.33 -16.77
CA LYS A 128 14.53 -4.17 -17.49
C LYS A 128 14.08 -5.37 -16.66
N ILE A 129 15.02 -6.03 -15.98
CA ILE A 129 14.72 -7.13 -15.05
C ILE A 129 13.82 -6.64 -13.91
N ASN A 130 14.14 -5.47 -13.32
CA ASN A 130 13.32 -4.87 -12.28
C ASN A 130 11.89 -4.56 -12.75
N LEU A 131 11.72 -4.06 -13.99
CA LEU A 131 10.38 -3.83 -14.54
C LEU A 131 9.58 -5.13 -14.70
N ALA A 132 10.21 -6.20 -15.17
CA ALA A 132 9.57 -7.51 -15.27
C ALA A 132 9.20 -8.05 -13.88
N ALA A 133 10.11 -7.95 -12.91
CA ALA A 133 9.86 -8.34 -11.52
C ALA A 133 8.73 -7.53 -10.88
N PHE A 134 8.68 -6.21 -11.11
CA PHE A 134 7.56 -5.36 -10.69
C PHE A 134 6.24 -5.85 -11.27
N TYR A 135 6.17 -6.07 -12.58
CA TYR A 135 4.94 -6.51 -13.25
C TYR A 135 4.43 -7.85 -12.70
N LEU A 136 5.31 -8.85 -12.62
CA LEU A 136 4.96 -10.19 -12.17
C LEU A 136 4.57 -10.21 -10.68
N SER A 137 5.32 -9.51 -9.83
CA SER A 137 5.00 -9.41 -8.40
C SER A 137 3.72 -8.63 -8.16
N PHE A 138 3.47 -7.54 -8.90
CA PHE A 138 2.23 -6.78 -8.81
C PHE A 138 1.03 -7.67 -9.18
N LEU A 139 1.08 -8.36 -10.33
CA LEU A 139 0.04 -9.28 -10.75
C LEU A 139 -0.20 -10.39 -9.72
N LYS A 140 0.87 -11.05 -9.26
CA LYS A 140 0.72 -12.15 -8.29
C LYS A 140 0.17 -11.68 -6.95
N MET A 141 0.76 -10.65 -6.35
CA MET A 141 0.49 -10.28 -4.96
C MET A 141 -0.72 -9.34 -4.82
N ARG A 142 -0.86 -8.33 -5.70
CA ARG A 142 -1.92 -7.32 -5.61
C ARG A 142 -3.19 -7.71 -6.36
N VAL A 143 -3.10 -8.56 -7.39
CA VAL A 143 -4.28 -8.98 -8.17
C VAL A 143 -4.71 -10.39 -7.82
N ILE A 144 -3.85 -11.39 -8.03
CA ILE A 144 -4.24 -12.81 -7.87
C ILE A 144 -4.41 -13.18 -6.39
N ASP A 145 -3.40 -12.91 -5.56
CA ASP A 145 -3.45 -13.28 -4.14
C ASP A 145 -4.41 -12.40 -3.34
N PHE A 146 -4.62 -11.16 -3.76
CA PHE A 146 -5.60 -10.32 -3.10
C PHE A 146 -7.03 -10.75 -3.43
N TYR A 147 -7.28 -11.25 -4.64
CA TYR A 147 -8.60 -11.77 -5.03
C TYR A 147 -9.07 -12.91 -4.12
N SER A 148 -8.19 -13.81 -3.70
CA SER A 148 -8.56 -14.92 -2.80
C SER A 148 -9.01 -14.45 -1.40
N ILE A 149 -8.69 -13.21 -1.04
CA ILE A 149 -9.11 -12.60 0.22
C ILE A 149 -10.40 -11.79 0.06
N VAL A 150 -10.79 -11.37 -1.15
CA VAL A 150 -12.06 -10.66 -1.39
C VAL A 150 -13.14 -11.52 -2.06
N SER A 151 -12.87 -12.80 -2.28
CA SER A 151 -13.87 -13.74 -2.80
C SER A 151 -14.98 -14.01 -1.76
N PRO A 152 -16.21 -14.35 -2.18
CA PRO A 152 -17.36 -14.51 -1.27
C PRO A 152 -17.19 -15.50 -0.10
N ASP A 153 -16.28 -16.47 -0.23
CA ASP A 153 -16.00 -17.51 0.78
C ASP A 153 -14.67 -17.26 1.52
N SER A 154 -14.13 -16.05 1.45
CA SER A 154 -12.80 -15.76 1.96
C SER A 154 -12.75 -15.45 3.45
N ALA A 155 -11.53 -15.35 3.96
CA ALA A 155 -11.24 -15.04 5.36
C ALA A 155 -11.83 -13.70 5.83
N ILE A 156 -12.08 -12.72 4.94
CA ILE A 156 -12.64 -11.42 5.38
C ILE A 156 -14.07 -11.54 5.84
N TYR A 157 -14.87 -12.43 5.22
CA TYR A 157 -16.26 -12.63 5.62
C TYR A 157 -16.36 -13.37 6.96
N ILE A 158 -15.38 -14.24 7.26
CA ILE A 158 -15.26 -14.88 8.58
C ILE A 158 -14.95 -13.82 9.65
N VAL A 159 -14.00 -12.92 9.39
CA VAL A 159 -13.65 -11.84 10.32
C VAL A 159 -14.80 -10.85 10.47
N ASP A 160 -15.46 -10.45 9.38
CA ASP A 160 -16.62 -9.56 9.41
C ASP A 160 -17.74 -10.15 10.28
N LYS A 161 -18.16 -11.39 10.02
CA LYS A 161 -19.20 -12.07 10.79
C LYS A 161 -18.86 -12.20 12.28
N LYS A 162 -17.58 -12.36 12.61
CA LYS A 162 -17.13 -12.57 14.00
C LYS A 162 -17.03 -11.26 14.80
N TYR A 163 -16.66 -10.15 14.16
CA TYR A 163 -16.28 -8.92 14.88
C TYR A 163 -17.10 -7.69 14.52
N SER A 164 -17.79 -7.66 13.37
CA SER A 164 -18.63 -6.53 12.99
C SER A 164 -19.90 -6.51 13.84
N ASN A 165 -19.92 -5.60 14.80
CA ASN A 165 -21.06 -5.39 15.71
C ASN A 165 -22.18 -4.53 15.10
N ASN A 166 -21.93 -3.88 13.96
CA ASN A 166 -22.90 -3.07 13.23
C ASN A 166 -22.50 -2.95 11.75
N THR A 167 -23.45 -2.48 10.94
CA THR A 167 -23.28 -2.31 9.50
C THR A 167 -22.14 -1.35 9.13
N TYR A 168 -21.87 -0.33 9.96
CA TYR A 168 -20.77 0.61 9.71
C TYR A 168 -19.41 -0.06 9.80
N MET A 169 -19.18 -0.94 10.79
CA MET A 169 -17.94 -1.71 10.90
C MET A 169 -17.77 -2.68 9.74
N SER A 170 -18.86 -3.32 9.30
CA SER A 170 -18.83 -4.15 8.09
C SER A 170 -18.47 -3.36 6.85
N TYR A 171 -19.06 -2.18 6.65
CA TYR A 171 -18.68 -1.31 5.54
C TYR A 171 -17.23 -0.81 5.64
N MET A 172 -16.73 -0.55 6.84
CA MET A 172 -15.34 -0.15 7.05
C MET A 172 -14.39 -1.28 6.64
N LEU A 173 -14.63 -2.52 7.06
CA LEU A 173 -13.81 -3.67 6.67
C LEU A 173 -14.00 -4.02 5.19
N ILE A 174 -15.19 -4.47 4.81
CA ILE A 174 -15.49 -4.99 3.47
C ILE A 174 -15.31 -3.91 2.40
N GLY A 175 -15.78 -2.69 2.67
CA GLY A 175 -15.61 -1.56 1.76
C GLY A 175 -14.14 -1.19 1.55
N SER A 176 -13.31 -1.23 2.60
CA SER A 176 -11.86 -1.00 2.44
C SER A 176 -11.20 -2.12 1.64
N MET A 177 -11.54 -3.39 1.89
CA MET A 177 -10.98 -4.54 1.16
C MET A 177 -11.33 -4.48 -0.33
N TYR A 178 -12.59 -4.24 -0.70
CA TYR A 178 -12.97 -4.07 -2.09
C TYR A 178 -12.40 -2.79 -2.70
N GLY A 179 -12.30 -1.71 -1.92
CA GLY A 179 -11.65 -0.47 -2.33
C GLY A 179 -10.19 -0.67 -2.72
N PHE A 180 -9.42 -1.40 -1.91
CA PHE A 180 -8.06 -1.81 -2.26
C PHE A 180 -8.02 -2.62 -3.55
N TYR A 181 -8.86 -3.64 -3.67
CA TYR A 181 -8.85 -4.49 -4.86
C TYR A 181 -9.20 -3.69 -6.13
N ALA A 182 -10.20 -2.81 -6.06
CA ALA A 182 -10.55 -1.92 -7.16
C ALA A 182 -9.39 -1.01 -7.57
N LEU A 183 -8.65 -0.44 -6.61
CA LEU A 183 -7.44 0.34 -6.89
C LEU A 183 -6.34 -0.51 -7.54
N TYR A 184 -6.14 -1.74 -7.08
CA TYR A 184 -5.13 -2.64 -7.65
C TYR A 184 -5.46 -3.03 -9.08
N ILE A 185 -6.73 -3.33 -9.39
CA ILE A 185 -7.19 -3.56 -10.77
C ILE A 185 -7.02 -2.31 -11.62
N TYR A 186 -7.40 -1.13 -11.10
CA TYR A 186 -7.22 0.14 -11.79
C TYR A 186 -5.73 0.37 -12.15
N TRP A 187 -4.82 0.24 -11.19
CA TRP A 187 -3.38 0.38 -11.43
C TRP A 187 -2.84 -0.69 -12.39
N PHE A 188 -3.33 -1.93 -12.29
CA PHE A 188 -2.94 -2.99 -13.22
C PHE A 188 -3.34 -2.67 -14.66
N ILE A 189 -4.54 -2.12 -14.88
CA ILE A 189 -4.98 -1.64 -16.19
C ILE A 189 -4.06 -0.53 -16.70
N GLN A 190 -3.72 0.46 -15.86
CA GLN A 190 -2.79 1.54 -16.23
C GLN A 190 -1.42 1.00 -16.66
N ILE A 191 -0.86 0.04 -15.92
CA ILE A 191 0.41 -0.62 -16.25
C ILE A 191 0.33 -1.30 -17.63
N ASN A 192 -0.75 -2.03 -17.89
CA ASN A 192 -0.95 -2.72 -19.17
C ASN A 192 -1.14 -1.76 -20.35
N MET A 193 -1.84 -0.64 -20.16
CA MET A 193 -1.97 0.38 -21.21
C MET A 193 -0.61 0.99 -21.58
N VAL A 194 0.23 1.28 -20.60
CA VAL A 194 1.59 1.79 -20.85
C VAL A 194 2.43 0.75 -21.60
N LEU A 195 2.33 -0.52 -21.22
CA LEU A 195 3.02 -1.62 -21.90
C LEU A 195 2.58 -1.74 -23.37
N TYR A 196 1.27 -1.77 -23.62
CA TYR A 196 0.69 -1.85 -24.96
C TYR A 196 1.17 -0.70 -25.86
N LYS A 197 1.10 0.55 -25.37
CA LYS A 197 1.60 1.73 -26.11
C LYS A 197 3.09 1.62 -26.41
N THR A 198 3.89 1.12 -25.47
CA THR A 198 5.35 0.97 -25.65
C THR A 198 5.70 -0.07 -26.72
N ILE A 199 4.90 -1.14 -26.83
CA ILE A 199 5.08 -2.19 -27.84
C ILE A 199 4.70 -1.66 -29.23
N ASN A 200 3.55 -0.96 -29.34
CA ASN A 200 3.06 -0.48 -30.63
C ASN A 200 3.78 0.76 -31.16
N ALA A 201 4.31 1.63 -30.29
CA ALA A 201 5.12 2.78 -30.73
C ALA A 201 6.50 2.37 -31.28
N LYS A 202 6.88 1.09 -31.17
CA LYS A 202 8.10 0.52 -31.72
C LYS A 202 7.86 -0.31 -33.00
N ARG A 203 6.62 -0.35 -33.49
CA ARG A 203 6.26 -0.85 -34.83
C ARG A 203 6.08 0.33 -35.76
#